data_AF-A0A6B1EW98-F1
#
_entry.id   AF-A0A6B1EW98-F1
#
_cell.length_a   1.000
_cell.length_b   1.000
_cell.length_c   1.000
_cell.angle_alpha   90.00
_cell.angle_beta   90.00
_cell.angle_gamma   90.00
#
_symmetry.space_group_name_H-M   'P 1'
#
loop_
_entity.id
_entity.type
_entity.pdbx_description
1 polymer ?
#
loop_
_entity_poly.entity_id
_entity_poly.type
_entity_poly.pdbx_seq_one_letter_code
_entity_poly.pdbx_strand_id
1 'polypeptide(L)' 'MESTLSIVIPIYNEVTSLIKLLQQVVSVKIGMKKELILVDDFSTDGTRDILG' A
#
# COMPACT_ATOMS: atom_id res chain seq x y z
N MET A 1 -10.90 10.15 20.81
CA MET A 1 -10.15 9.13 20.05
C MET A 1 -10.08 9.62 18.62
N GLU A 2 -8.90 9.68 18.03
CA GLU A 2 -8.78 9.93 16.59
C GLU A 2 -9.17 8.66 15.83
N SER A 3 -10.11 8.77 14.89
CA SER A 3 -10.49 7.64 14.03
C SER A 3 -9.34 7.30 13.07
N THR A 4 -9.09 6.00 12.88
CA THR A 4 -8.10 5.48 11.93
C THR A 4 -8.80 4.78 10.78
N LEU A 5 -8.40 5.09 9.54
CA LEU A 5 -8.81 4.35 8.34
C LEU A 5 -7.72 3.32 7.99
N SER A 6 -8.04 2.05 8.15
CA SER A 6 -7.20 0.95 7.68
C SER A 6 -7.52 0.62 6.22
N ILE A 7 -6.51 0.59 5.37
CA ILE A 7 -6.60 0.33 3.93
C ILE A 7 -5.80 -0.94 3.65
N VAL A 8 -6.51 -2.02 3.32
CA VAL A 8 -5.88 -3.30 2.96
C VAL A 8 -5.66 -3.32 1.45
N ILE A 9 -4.41 -3.56 1.03
CA ILE A 9 -4.00 -3.55 -0.37
C ILE A 9 -3.39 -4.92 -0.68
N PRO A 10 -4.10 -5.82 -1.39
CA PRO A 10 -3.52 -7.03 -1.90
C PRO A 10 -2.56 -6.71 -3.05
N ILE A 11 -1.43 -7.39 -3.09
CA ILE A 11 -0.34 -7.14 -4.03
C ILE A 11 0.09 -8.46 -4.65
N TYR A 12 0.18 -8.50 -5.98
CA TYR A 12 0.78 -9.60 -6.72
C TYR A 12 1.42 -9.09 -8.01
N ASN A 13 2.75 -9.20 -8.10
CA ASN A 13 3.55 -8.79 -9.25
C ASN A 13 3.28 -7.33 -9.72
N GLU A 14 3.46 -6.38 -8.81
CA GLU A 14 3.22 -4.94 -9.04
C GLU A 14 4.52 -4.11 -9.02
N VAL A 15 5.67 -4.68 -9.38
CA VAL A 15 7.00 -4.04 -9.26
C VAL A 15 7.07 -2.67 -9.94
N THR A 16 6.32 -2.49 -11.04
CA THR A 16 6.30 -1.25 -11.84
C THR A 16 5.29 -0.21 -11.35
N SER A 17 4.28 -0.61 -10.58
CA SER A 17 3.12 0.22 -10.24
C SER A 17 3.05 0.56 -8.75
N LEU A 18 3.63 -0.28 -7.88
CA LEU A 18 3.45 -0.24 -6.42
C LEU A 18 3.76 1.13 -5.82
N ILE A 19 4.91 1.73 -6.17
CA ILE A 19 5.29 3.05 -5.65
C ILE A 19 4.29 4.14 -6.05
N LYS A 20 3.86 4.15 -7.31
CA LYS A 20 2.89 5.13 -7.80
C LYS A 20 1.54 4.96 -7.11
N LEU A 21 1.09 3.72 -6.91
CA LEU A 21 -0.13 3.39 -6.18
C LEU A 21 -0.05 3.92 -4.74
N LEU A 22 1.01 3.61 -4.00
CA LEU A 22 1.19 4.05 -2.62
C LEU A 22 1.22 5.58 -2.51
N GLN A 23 1.91 6.27 -3.43
CA GLN A 23 1.92 7.73 -3.49
C GLN A 23 0.51 8.31 -3.68
N GLN A 24 -0.29 7.74 -4.58
CA GLN A 24 -1.66 8.16 -4.81
C GLN A 24 -2.53 7.97 -3.57
N VAL A 25 -2.48 6.78 -2.94
CA VAL A 25 -3.24 6.48 -1.72
C VAL A 25 -2.86 7.42 -0.58
N VAL A 26 -1.57 7.67 -0.35
CA VAL A 26 -1.09 8.56 0.70
C VAL A 26 -1.50 10.01 0.45
N SER A 27 -1.53 10.47 -0.80
CA SER A 27 -1.84 11.87 -1.15
C SER A 27 -3.26 12.33 -0.80
N VAL A 28 -4.23 11.41 -0.70
CA VAL A 28 -5.65 11.77 -0.47
C VAL A 28 -5.87 12.30 0.96
N LYS A 29 -6.24 13.58 1.12
CA LYS A 29 -6.55 14.12 2.46
C LYS A 29 -7.96 13.69 2.89
N ILE A 30 -8.05 12.98 4.02
CA ILE A 30 -9.32 12.46 4.55
C ILE A 30 -9.65 12.93 5.99
N GLY A 31 -8.77 13.72 6.61
CA GLY A 31 -8.96 14.20 7.99
C GLY A 31 -8.84 13.12 9.08
N MET A 32 -8.34 11.94 8.73
CA MET A 32 -8.14 10.80 9.64
C MET A 32 -6.73 10.23 9.48
N LYS A 33 -6.23 9.55 10.51
CA LYS A 33 -5.01 8.76 10.39
C LYS A 33 -5.24 7.62 9.40
N LYS A 34 -4.26 7.35 8.55
CA LYS A 34 -4.26 6.18 7.66
C LYS A 34 -3.35 5.09 8.22
N GLU A 35 -3.79 3.86 8.07
CA GLU A 35 -2.99 2.65 8.24
C GLU A 35 -3.06 1.90 6.91
N LEU A 36 -1.91 1.57 6.33
CA LEU A 36 -1.84 0.79 5.10
C LEU A 36 -1.35 -0.61 5.46
N ILE A 37 -2.12 -1.62 5.10
CA ILE A 37 -1.80 -3.03 5.31
C ILE A 37 -1.58 -3.65 3.93
N LEU A 38 -0.32 -3.87 3.58
CA LEU A 38 0.08 -4.45 2.31
C LEU A 38 0.16 -5.97 2.46
N VAL A 39 -0.59 -6.70 1.63
CA VAL A 39 -0.64 -8.17 1.67
C VAL A 39 -0.10 -8.69 0.35
N ASP A 40 1.17 -9.11 0.35
CA ASP A 40 1.81 -9.73 -0.82
C ASP A 40 1.44 -11.20 -0.92
N ASP A 41 0.93 -11.62 -2.08
CA ASP A 41 0.59 -13.01 -2.38
C ASP A 41 1.75 -13.75 -3.08
N PHE A 42 2.92 -13.71 -2.45
CA PHE A 42 4.16 -14.36 -2.92
C PHE A 42 4.58 -13.88 -4.33
N SER A 43 4.71 -12.57 -4.51
CA SER A 43 5.17 -12.00 -5.78
C SER A 43 6.55 -12.52 -6.18
N THR A 44 6.78 -12.66 -7.49
CA THR A 44 8.00 -13.26 -8.08
C THR A 44 8.75 -12.33 -9.02
N ASP A 45 8.24 -11.11 -9.24
CA ASP A 45 8.74 -10.13 -10.20
C ASP A 45 9.67 -9.06 -9.58
N GLY A 46 10.04 -9.20 -8.31
CA GLY A 46 10.81 -8.20 -7.55
C GLY A 46 9.95 -7.24 -6.72
N THR A 47 8.61 -7.37 -6.73
CA THR A 47 7.72 -6.55 -5.88
C THR A 47 8.09 -6.61 -4.40
N ARG A 48 8.49 -7.80 -3.92
CA ARG A 48 8.88 -8.00 -2.52
C ARG A 48 10.12 -7.21 -2.13
N ASP A 49 11.04 -6.97 -3.07
CA ASP A 49 12.25 -6.18 -2.82
C ASP A 49 11.93 -4.70 -2.56
N ILE A 50 10.75 -4.24 -3.00
CA ILE A 50 10.24 -2.89 -2.73
C ILE A 50 9.63 -2.78 -1.32
N LEU A 51 9.06 -3.88 -0.80
CA LEU A 51 8.33 -3.90 0.47
C LEU A 51 9.25 -3.91 1.70
N GLY A 52 10.48 -4.40 1.56
CA GLY A 52 11.49 -4.45 2.63
C GLY A 52 11.61 -5.80 3.33
#